data_AF-M5BQL7-F1
#
_entry.id   AF-M5BQL7-F1
#
_cell.length_a   1.000
_cell.length_b   1.000
_cell.length_c   1.000
_cell.angle_alpha   90.00
_cell.angle_beta   90.00
_cell.angle_gamma   90.00
#
_symmetry.space_group_name_H-M   'P 1'
#
loop_
_entity.id
_entity.type
_entity.pdbx_description
1 polymer ?
#
loop_
_entity_poly.entity_id
_entity_poly.type
_entity_poly.pdbx_seq_one_letter_code
_entity_poly.pdbx_strand_id
1 'polypeptide(L)'
;MNDWPEEKQHAFRFVQLLLHTGFQPSPDLPEWIRFGLCGCSSSKEEAELLESYIKLIHLISFEEFYTAYNDSALPTLFSTNGMVVTNPFVLDVLNGTTHMNKSVWSLKQFALGDYASLIPPVAVDYGFVNCGGEEDLIHSLKQTYGRILTARNANPLQLHEACLQGKIFCYARRKTQVDIKFAPLMKNIYPLSE
;
A
#
# COMPACT_ATOMS: atom_id res chain seq x y z
N MET A 1 12.04 24.62 0.21
CA MET A 1 11.43 23.27 0.22
C MET A 1 12.32 22.27 0.96
N ASN A 2 13.65 22.33 0.82
CA ASN A 2 14.58 21.45 1.55
C ASN A 2 14.55 21.54 3.09
N ASP A 3 14.01 22.63 3.67
CA ASP A 3 13.93 22.80 5.14
C ASP A 3 12.65 22.23 5.76
N TRP A 4 11.73 21.70 4.96
CA TRP A 4 10.49 21.11 5.48
C TRP A 4 10.70 19.65 5.91
N PRO A 5 10.00 19.18 6.96
CA PRO A 5 9.94 17.76 7.27
C PRO A 5 9.50 16.95 6.04
N GLU A 6 10.01 15.72 5.89
CA GLU A 6 9.70 14.84 4.77
C GLU A 6 8.19 14.69 4.55
N GLU A 7 7.44 14.52 5.64
CA GLU A 7 5.98 14.40 5.60
C GLU A 7 5.28 15.63 5.01
N LYS A 8 5.79 16.83 5.32
CA LYS A 8 5.25 18.07 4.77
C LYS A 8 5.57 18.20 3.28
N GLN A 9 6.73 17.72 2.84
CA GLN A 9 7.09 17.68 1.42
C GLN A 9 6.17 16.73 0.64
N HIS A 10 5.87 15.54 1.18
CA HIS A 10 4.93 14.60 0.55
C HIS A 10 3.50 15.14 0.53
N ALA A 11 3.02 15.73 1.63
CA ALA A 11 1.70 16.38 1.67
C ALA A 11 1.60 17.48 0.62
N PHE A 12 2.61 18.35 0.52
CA PHE A 12 2.62 19.43 -0.46
C PHE A 12 2.67 18.89 -1.89
N ARG A 13 3.55 17.91 -2.16
CA ARG A 13 3.65 17.27 -3.47
C ARG A 13 2.33 16.62 -3.88
N PHE A 14 1.65 15.95 -2.97
CA PHE A 14 0.36 15.34 -3.25
C PHE A 14 -0.70 16.39 -3.60
N VAL A 15 -0.79 17.50 -2.86
CA VAL A 15 -1.67 18.62 -3.22
C VAL A 15 -1.34 19.17 -4.61
N GLN A 16 -0.06 19.31 -4.97
CA GLN A 16 0.34 19.70 -6.31
C GLN A 16 -0.14 18.70 -7.37
N LEU A 17 0.04 17.39 -7.14
CA LEU A 17 -0.43 16.33 -8.04
C LEU A 17 -1.95 16.39 -8.25
N LEU A 18 -2.73 16.63 -7.20
CA LEU A 18 -4.19 16.77 -7.28
C LEU A 18 -4.65 17.95 -8.14
N LEU A 19 -3.84 19.01 -8.23
CA LEU A 19 -4.14 20.19 -9.04
C LEU A 19 -3.71 20.03 -10.51
N HIS A 20 -2.92 19.00 -10.84
CA HIS A 20 -2.50 18.72 -12.20
C HIS A 20 -3.61 17.97 -12.98
N THR A 21 -4.10 18.60 -14.05
CA THR A 21 -5.05 17.98 -14.97
C THR A 21 -4.51 16.66 -15.51
N GLY A 22 -5.29 15.60 -15.37
CA GLY A 22 -4.93 14.27 -15.89
C GLY A 22 -3.95 13.50 -14.99
N PHE A 23 -3.69 13.95 -13.76
CA PHE A 23 -3.01 13.12 -12.77
C PHE A 23 -3.70 11.76 -12.64
N GLN A 24 -2.91 10.69 -12.62
CA GLN A 24 -3.37 9.33 -12.40
C GLN A 24 -2.59 8.74 -11.23
N PRO A 25 -3.26 8.01 -10.31
CA PRO A 25 -2.59 7.19 -9.33
C PRO A 25 -1.60 6.24 -10.01
N SER A 26 -0.42 6.08 -9.42
CA SER A 26 0.55 5.09 -9.88
C SER A 26 1.19 4.41 -8.67
N PRO A 27 1.28 3.07 -8.67
CA PRO A 27 2.04 2.35 -7.65
C PRO A 27 3.49 2.81 -7.53
N ASP A 28 4.09 3.37 -8.58
CA ASP A 28 5.48 3.85 -8.55
C ASP A 28 5.67 5.16 -7.78
N LEU A 29 4.59 5.80 -7.33
CA LEU A 29 4.63 7.00 -6.52
C LEU A 29 4.46 6.66 -5.03
N PRO A 30 5.33 7.18 -4.13
CA PRO A 30 5.18 7.01 -2.68
C PRO A 30 3.79 7.47 -2.17
N GLU A 31 3.23 8.49 -2.82
CA GLU A 31 1.91 9.05 -2.53
C GLU A 31 0.79 8.00 -2.64
N TRP A 32 0.97 6.96 -3.45
CA TRP A 32 -0.02 5.89 -3.60
C TRP A 32 -0.25 5.10 -2.30
N ILE A 33 0.81 4.88 -1.51
CA ILE A 33 0.65 4.33 -0.16
C ILE A 33 0.30 5.44 0.82
N ARG A 34 1.05 6.56 0.84
CA ARG A 34 0.91 7.61 1.86
C ARG A 34 -0.52 8.18 1.96
N PHE A 35 -1.26 8.22 0.85
CA PHE A 35 -2.64 8.74 0.80
C PHE A 35 -3.69 7.65 0.58
N GLY A 36 -3.36 6.38 0.90
CA GLY A 36 -4.36 5.31 0.99
C GLY A 36 -4.88 4.78 -0.34
N LEU A 37 -4.43 5.29 -1.49
CA LEU A 37 -4.85 4.85 -2.83
C LEU A 37 -4.57 3.36 -3.04
N CYS A 38 -3.48 2.84 -2.47
CA CYS A 38 -3.17 1.41 -2.50
C CYS A 38 -4.23 0.52 -1.80
N GLY A 39 -5.10 1.08 -0.97
CA GLY A 39 -6.22 0.38 -0.34
C GLY A 39 -7.43 0.21 -1.28
N CYS A 40 -7.49 0.97 -2.36
CA CYS A 40 -8.55 0.85 -3.36
C CYS A 40 -8.46 -0.49 -4.12
N SER A 41 -9.64 -0.99 -4.47
CA SER A 41 -9.84 -2.28 -5.16
C SER A 41 -9.97 -2.12 -6.68
N SER A 42 -10.12 -0.88 -7.16
CA SER A 42 -10.26 -0.58 -8.58
C SER A 42 -9.88 0.87 -8.88
N SER A 43 -9.55 1.16 -10.14
CA SER A 43 -9.29 2.53 -10.60
C SER A 43 -10.48 3.47 -10.42
N LYS A 44 -11.72 2.94 -10.45
CA LYS A 44 -12.92 3.73 -10.15
C LYS A 44 -12.91 4.22 -8.70
N GLU A 45 -12.60 3.33 -7.77
CA GLU A 45 -12.54 3.67 -6.35
C GLU A 45 -11.36 4.62 -6.05
N GLU A 46 -10.23 4.46 -6.73
CA GLU A 46 -9.13 5.42 -6.65
C GLU A 46 -9.56 6.81 -7.14
N ALA A 47 -10.28 6.89 -8.26
CA ALA A 47 -10.80 8.15 -8.79
C ALA A 47 -11.78 8.82 -7.81
N GLU A 48 -12.70 8.06 -7.20
CA GLU A 48 -13.65 8.56 -6.19
C GLU A 48 -12.92 9.10 -4.94
N LEU A 49 -11.84 8.41 -4.51
CA LEU A 49 -11.00 8.87 -3.40
C LEU A 49 -10.23 10.15 -3.77
N LEU A 50 -9.67 10.23 -4.98
CA LEU A 50 -9.01 11.44 -5.48
C LEU A 50 -9.97 12.62 -5.60
N GLU A 51 -11.19 12.42 -6.11
CA GLU A 51 -12.22 13.46 -6.14
C GLU A 51 -12.55 13.98 -4.74
N SER A 52 -12.59 13.09 -3.75
CA SER A 52 -12.80 13.46 -2.36
C SER A 52 -11.63 14.29 -1.82
N TYR A 53 -10.39 13.92 -2.14
CA TYR A 53 -9.21 14.73 -1.81
C TYR A 53 -9.23 16.10 -2.49
N ILE A 54 -9.59 16.17 -3.78
CA ILE A 54 -9.72 17.43 -4.52
C ILE A 54 -10.76 18.33 -3.85
N LYS A 55 -11.94 17.80 -3.50
CA LYS A 55 -12.95 18.58 -2.76
C LYS A 55 -12.40 19.08 -1.44
N LEU A 56 -11.71 18.21 -0.69
CA LEU A 56 -11.13 18.55 0.60
C LEU A 56 -10.14 19.73 0.51
N ILE A 57 -9.18 19.68 -0.41
CA ILE A 57 -8.15 20.73 -0.54
C ILE A 57 -8.72 22.10 -0.99
N HIS A 58 -9.93 22.13 -1.54
CA HIS A 58 -10.63 23.39 -1.86
C HIS A 58 -11.42 23.94 -0.67
N LEU A 59 -11.66 23.15 0.38
CA LEU A 59 -12.44 23.52 1.56
C LEU A 59 -11.56 23.94 2.75
N ILE A 60 -10.34 23.42 2.84
CA ILE A 60 -9.44 23.63 3.98
C ILE A 60 -8.11 24.23 3.56
N SER A 61 -7.36 24.77 4.52
CA SER A 61 -5.99 25.22 4.28
C SER A 61 -5.01 24.04 4.13
N PHE A 62 -3.87 24.31 3.49
CA PHE A 62 -2.79 23.32 3.41
C PHE A 62 -2.26 22.90 4.79
N GLU A 63 -2.20 23.80 5.76
CA GLU A 63 -1.72 23.46 7.11
C GLU A 63 -2.71 22.52 7.82
N GLU A 64 -4.02 22.73 7.68
CA GLU A 64 -5.02 21.80 8.22
C GLU A 64 -4.92 20.41 7.57
N PHE A 65 -4.73 20.37 6.25
CA PHE A 65 -4.51 19.11 5.52
C PHE A 65 -3.24 18.40 6.03
N TYR A 66 -2.13 19.13 6.13
CA TYR A 66 -0.85 18.58 6.56
C TYR A 66 -0.91 18.07 8.00
N THR A 67 -1.50 18.83 8.93
CA THR A 67 -1.67 18.39 10.32
C THR A 67 -2.47 17.10 10.38
N ALA A 68 -3.60 17.01 9.67
CA ALA A 68 -4.39 15.79 9.65
C ALA A 68 -3.64 14.59 9.02
N TYR A 69 -2.83 14.82 7.99
CA TYR A 69 -1.98 13.79 7.40
C TYR A 69 -0.91 13.31 8.38
N ASN A 70 -0.20 14.24 9.02
CA ASN A 70 0.86 13.92 9.97
C ASN A 70 0.34 13.17 11.21
N ASP A 71 -0.87 13.50 11.65
CA ASP A 71 -1.48 12.93 12.86
C ASP A 71 -2.32 11.68 12.57
N SER A 72 -2.25 11.11 11.35
CA SER A 72 -3.08 9.97 10.90
C SER A 72 -4.59 10.20 11.09
N ALA A 73 -5.02 11.46 10.93
CA ALA A 73 -6.38 11.94 11.15
C ALA A 73 -7.12 12.31 9.85
N LEU A 74 -6.57 11.95 8.67
CA LEU A 74 -7.24 12.16 7.38
C LEU A 74 -8.67 11.60 7.34
N PRO A 75 -8.98 10.39 7.86
CA PRO A 75 -10.36 9.89 7.88
C PRO A 75 -11.32 10.78 8.68
N THR A 76 -10.85 11.32 9.82
CA THR A 76 -11.60 12.28 10.64
C THR A 76 -11.80 13.61 9.90
N LEU A 77 -10.77 14.08 9.21
CA LEU A 77 -10.82 15.30 8.41
C LEU A 77 -11.82 15.17 7.25
N PHE A 78 -11.84 14.04 6.54
CA PHE A 78 -12.87 13.72 5.55
C PHE A 78 -14.27 13.80 6.17
N SER A 79 -14.47 13.10 7.28
CA SER A 79 -15.78 12.97 7.93
C SER A 79 -16.33 14.32 8.40
N THR A 80 -15.48 15.16 8.98
CA THR A 80 -15.85 16.53 9.41
C THR A 80 -16.25 17.44 8.24
N ASN A 81 -15.76 17.14 7.04
CA ASN A 81 -16.10 17.86 5.80
C ASN A 81 -17.18 17.15 4.97
N GLY A 82 -17.96 16.25 5.58
CA GLY A 82 -19.12 15.61 4.95
C GLY A 82 -18.78 14.50 3.94
N MET A 83 -17.53 14.01 3.94
CA MET A 83 -17.06 12.92 3.08
C MET A 83 -16.72 11.71 3.96
N VAL A 84 -17.22 10.52 3.64
CA VAL A 84 -16.98 9.33 4.46
C VAL A 84 -16.15 8.31 3.70
N VAL A 85 -14.97 8.01 4.22
CA VAL A 85 -14.14 6.90 3.74
C VAL A 85 -14.62 5.62 4.43
N THR A 86 -15.19 4.70 3.66
CA THR A 86 -15.78 3.45 4.20
C THR A 86 -14.96 2.21 3.88
N ASN A 87 -14.05 2.28 2.90
CA ASN A 87 -13.22 1.14 2.54
C ASN A 87 -12.26 0.80 3.70
N PRO A 88 -12.35 -0.40 4.29
CA PRO A 88 -11.52 -0.78 5.44
C PRO A 88 -10.03 -0.85 5.12
N PHE A 89 -9.66 -1.12 3.87
CA PHE A 89 -8.26 -1.14 3.42
C PHE A 89 -7.69 0.27 3.29
N VAL A 90 -8.47 1.23 2.77
CA VAL A 90 -8.06 2.64 2.75
C VAL A 90 -7.93 3.16 4.18
N LEU A 91 -8.89 2.85 5.05
CA LEU A 91 -8.83 3.21 6.46
C LEU A 91 -7.62 2.58 7.18
N ASP A 92 -7.27 1.32 6.88
CA ASP A 92 -6.09 0.68 7.46
C ASP A 92 -4.81 1.45 7.16
N VAL A 93 -4.67 1.93 5.92
CA VAL A 93 -3.51 2.72 5.47
C VAL A 93 -3.53 4.12 6.08
N LEU A 94 -4.67 4.81 6.05
CA LEU A 94 -4.77 6.19 6.54
C LEU A 94 -4.71 6.31 8.07
N ASN A 95 -5.12 5.27 8.80
CA ASN A 95 -4.97 5.19 10.26
C ASN A 95 -3.60 4.64 10.67
N GLY A 96 -2.82 4.09 9.73
CA GLY A 96 -1.42 3.76 9.96
C GLY A 96 -0.64 5.04 10.27
N THR A 97 0.41 4.94 11.09
CA THR A 97 1.33 6.07 11.21
C THR A 97 2.03 6.27 9.87
N THR A 98 2.33 7.52 9.52
CA THR A 98 3.00 7.91 8.26
C THR A 98 4.27 7.09 7.97
N HIS A 99 4.87 6.48 9.00
CA HIS A 99 6.09 5.67 8.92
C HIS A 99 5.91 4.16 9.18
N MET A 100 4.75 3.66 9.63
CA MET A 100 4.57 2.25 10.06
C MET A 100 3.33 1.59 9.44
N ASN A 101 3.18 1.74 8.13
CA ASN A 101 2.19 0.95 7.39
C ASN A 101 2.56 -0.54 7.39
N LYS A 102 1.54 -1.41 7.40
CA LYS A 102 1.75 -2.86 7.26
C LYS A 102 2.54 -3.14 5.99
N SER A 103 3.52 -4.04 6.07
CA SER A 103 4.42 -4.36 4.96
C SER A 103 3.70 -4.86 3.70
N VAL A 104 2.45 -5.32 3.82
CA VAL A 104 1.64 -5.75 2.67
C VAL A 104 1.30 -4.62 1.72
N TRP A 105 1.23 -3.38 2.21
CA TRP A 105 1.01 -2.21 1.36
C TRP A 105 2.25 -1.93 0.50
N SER A 106 3.44 -2.03 1.08
CA SER A 106 4.71 -1.98 0.36
C SER A 106 4.89 -3.18 -0.58
N LEU A 107 4.42 -4.37 -0.21
CA LEU A 107 4.36 -5.52 -1.13
C LEU A 107 3.47 -5.22 -2.33
N LYS A 108 2.29 -4.63 -2.12
CA LYS A 108 1.36 -4.28 -3.19
C LYS A 108 1.98 -3.27 -4.14
N GLN A 109 2.64 -2.23 -3.62
CA GLN A 109 3.42 -1.30 -4.42
C GLN A 109 4.53 -2.01 -5.20
N PHE A 110 5.35 -2.84 -4.54
CA PHE A 110 6.43 -3.58 -5.21
C PHE A 110 5.92 -4.52 -6.30
N ALA A 111 4.78 -5.17 -6.07
CA ALA A 111 4.20 -6.14 -6.98
C ALA A 111 3.53 -5.51 -8.21
N LEU A 112 2.98 -4.29 -8.07
CA LEU A 112 2.22 -3.62 -9.12
C LEU A 112 2.95 -2.46 -9.78
N GLY A 113 3.99 -1.92 -9.16
CA GLY A 113 4.85 -0.87 -9.73
C GLY A 113 5.95 -1.46 -10.60
N ASP A 114 6.32 -0.73 -11.64
CA ASP A 114 7.41 -1.10 -12.54
C ASP A 114 8.78 -0.70 -11.99
N TYR A 115 8.84 0.37 -11.20
CA TYR A 115 10.06 1.00 -10.67
C TYR A 115 10.20 0.89 -9.15
N ALA A 116 9.19 0.35 -8.47
CA ALA A 116 9.22 0.14 -7.02
C ALA A 116 10.40 -0.78 -6.62
N SER A 117 11.23 -0.29 -5.69
CA SER A 117 12.37 -1.04 -5.16
C SER A 117 11.93 -2.10 -4.14
N LEU A 118 12.64 -3.23 -4.11
CA LEU A 118 12.45 -4.24 -3.07
C LEU A 118 13.03 -3.74 -1.74
N ILE A 119 12.15 -3.38 -0.79
CA ILE A 119 12.56 -2.90 0.53
C ILE A 119 12.73 -4.06 1.54
N PRO A 120 13.54 -3.89 2.60
CA PRO A 120 13.83 -4.98 3.55
C PRO A 120 12.59 -5.63 4.20
N PRO A 121 11.55 -4.89 4.66
CA PRO A 121 10.34 -5.52 5.20
C PRO A 121 9.66 -6.44 4.18
N VAL A 122 9.55 -6.00 2.92
CA VAL A 122 8.94 -6.81 1.86
C VAL A 122 9.80 -8.04 1.57
N ALA A 123 11.13 -7.86 1.54
CA ALA A 123 12.05 -8.93 1.24
C ALA A 123 11.96 -10.09 2.25
N VAL A 124 11.93 -9.75 3.54
CA VAL A 124 11.86 -10.71 4.65
C VAL A 124 10.46 -11.30 4.79
N ASP A 125 9.43 -10.45 4.88
CA ASP A 125 8.07 -10.86 5.22
C ASP A 125 7.46 -11.76 4.16
N TYR A 126 7.78 -11.51 2.88
CA TYR A 126 7.17 -12.21 1.75
C TYR A 126 8.15 -13.13 1.00
N GLY A 127 9.31 -13.39 1.60
CA GLY A 127 10.19 -14.48 1.19
C GLY A 127 11.06 -14.22 -0.03
N PHE A 128 11.22 -12.96 -0.46
CA PHE A 128 12.16 -12.63 -1.54
C PHE A 128 13.62 -12.82 -1.12
N VAL A 129 13.93 -12.75 0.18
CA VAL A 129 15.28 -13.12 0.69
C VAL A 129 15.63 -14.57 0.35
N ASN A 130 14.64 -15.45 0.25
CA ASN A 130 14.85 -16.86 -0.10
C ASN A 130 15.14 -17.09 -1.58
N CYS A 131 15.01 -16.05 -2.42
CA CYS A 131 15.34 -16.14 -3.84
C CYS A 131 16.83 -16.09 -4.13
N GLY A 132 17.69 -15.85 -3.13
CA GLY A 132 19.15 -15.84 -3.31
C GLY A 132 19.68 -14.77 -4.28
N GLY A 133 18.87 -13.74 -4.58
CA GLY A 133 19.21 -12.72 -5.58
C GLY A 133 18.94 -13.12 -7.03
N GLU A 134 18.34 -14.29 -7.29
CA GLU A 134 17.96 -14.70 -8.65
C GLU A 134 16.83 -13.82 -9.20
N GLU A 135 17.16 -12.97 -10.18
CA GLU A 135 16.22 -11.99 -10.75
C GLU A 135 14.95 -12.64 -11.33
N ASP A 136 15.09 -13.73 -12.08
CA ASP A 136 13.96 -14.46 -12.64
C ASP A 136 13.02 -15.01 -11.57
N LEU A 137 13.58 -15.44 -10.44
CA LEU A 137 12.81 -16.00 -9.33
C LEU A 137 12.11 -14.89 -8.53
N ILE A 138 12.79 -13.77 -8.29
CA ILE A 138 12.21 -12.55 -7.73
C ILE A 138 11.06 -12.07 -8.61
N HIS A 139 11.26 -12.01 -9.93
CA HIS A 139 10.24 -11.60 -10.89
C HIS A 139 9.02 -12.53 -10.86
N SER A 140 9.25 -13.84 -10.85
CA SER A 140 8.18 -14.84 -10.80
C SER A 140 7.38 -14.80 -9.49
N LEU A 141 8.06 -14.56 -8.37
CA LEU A 141 7.44 -14.38 -7.05
C LEU A 141 6.64 -13.06 -6.99
N LYS A 142 7.21 -11.97 -7.51
CA LYS A 142 6.56 -10.66 -7.67
C LYS A 142 5.26 -10.78 -8.47
N GLN A 143 5.29 -11.43 -9.63
CA GLN A 143 4.10 -11.70 -10.45
C GLN A 143 3.05 -12.53 -9.71
N THR A 144 3.48 -13.48 -8.88
CA THR A 144 2.56 -14.31 -8.09
C THR A 144 1.83 -13.48 -7.03
N TYR A 145 2.54 -12.61 -6.30
CA TYR A 145 1.88 -11.67 -5.38
C TYR A 145 0.99 -10.66 -6.11
N GLY A 146 1.41 -10.15 -7.28
CA GLY A 146 0.58 -9.28 -8.11
C GLY A 146 -0.77 -9.92 -8.45
N ARG A 147 -0.78 -11.20 -8.84
CA ARG A 147 -2.02 -11.96 -9.10
C ARG A 147 -2.88 -12.13 -7.85
N ILE A 148 -2.28 -12.36 -6.68
CA ILE A 148 -3.01 -12.49 -5.41
C ILE A 148 -3.66 -11.16 -5.00
N LEU A 149 -2.94 -10.05 -5.17
CA LEU A 149 -3.35 -8.71 -4.71
C LEU A 149 -4.32 -8.00 -5.65
N THR A 150 -4.47 -8.48 -6.89
CA THR A 150 -5.40 -7.96 -7.90
C THR A 150 -6.59 -8.89 -8.16
N ALA A 151 -6.66 -10.04 -7.49
CA ALA A 151 -7.80 -10.93 -7.59
C ALA A 151 -9.10 -10.25 -7.10
N ARG A 152 -10.25 -10.65 -7.66
CA ARG A 152 -11.57 -10.05 -7.33
C ARG A 152 -11.93 -10.05 -5.84
N ASN A 153 -11.41 -11.01 -5.07
CA ASN A 153 -11.58 -11.15 -3.62
C ASN A 153 -10.24 -11.05 -2.88
N ALA A 154 -9.30 -10.27 -3.43
CA ALA A 154 -8.05 -9.96 -2.81
C ALA A 154 -8.31 -9.31 -1.44
N ASN A 155 -7.56 -9.77 -0.45
CA ASN A 155 -7.58 -9.19 0.88
C ASN A 155 -6.12 -9.07 1.33
N PRO A 156 -5.50 -7.89 1.14
CA PRO A 156 -4.12 -7.65 1.55
C PRO A 156 -3.92 -7.88 3.06
N LEU A 157 -4.90 -7.51 3.88
CA LEU A 157 -4.81 -7.72 5.34
C LEU A 157 -4.78 -9.20 5.72
N GLN A 158 -5.55 -10.06 5.04
CA GLN A 158 -5.46 -11.51 5.25
C GLN A 158 -4.13 -12.10 4.77
N LEU A 159 -3.52 -11.54 3.72
CA LEU A 159 -2.18 -11.95 3.30
C LEU A 159 -1.15 -11.55 4.36
N HIS A 160 -1.26 -10.35 4.93
CA HIS A 160 -0.41 -9.90 6.03
C HIS A 160 -0.56 -10.80 7.26
N GLU A 161 -1.78 -11.15 7.65
CA GLU A 161 -2.05 -12.09 8.74
C GLU A 161 -1.43 -13.48 8.47
N ALA A 162 -1.60 -13.99 7.24
CA ALA A 162 -0.96 -15.25 6.85
C ALA A 162 0.57 -15.17 6.89
N CYS A 163 1.14 -14.00 6.60
CA CYS A 163 2.56 -13.71 6.78
C CYS A 163 2.97 -13.79 8.25
N LEU A 164 2.27 -13.11 9.16
CA LEU A 164 2.57 -13.16 10.60
C LEU A 164 2.46 -14.59 11.17
N GLN A 165 1.60 -15.43 10.58
CA GLN A 165 1.41 -16.83 10.97
C GLN A 165 2.32 -17.84 10.25
N GLY A 166 3.25 -17.41 9.39
CA GLY A 166 4.10 -18.34 8.63
C GLY A 166 3.35 -19.21 7.60
N LYS A 167 2.15 -18.78 7.20
CA LYS A 167 1.19 -19.54 6.36
C LYS A 167 1.02 -18.93 4.96
N ILE A 168 1.99 -18.16 4.48
CA ILE A 168 1.90 -17.45 3.19
C ILE A 168 1.60 -18.42 2.05
N PHE A 169 2.36 -19.50 1.92
CA PHE A 169 2.14 -20.48 0.85
C PHE A 169 0.73 -21.11 0.89
N CYS A 170 0.24 -21.46 2.09
CA CYS A 170 -1.10 -22.00 2.28
C CYS A 170 -2.19 -20.99 1.90
N TYR A 171 -1.99 -19.71 2.21
CA TYR A 171 -2.89 -18.64 1.78
C TYR A 171 -2.86 -18.47 0.26
N ALA A 172 -1.66 -18.40 -0.33
CA ALA A 172 -1.45 -18.19 -1.76
C ALA A 172 -2.12 -19.29 -2.61
N ARG A 173 -1.97 -20.57 -2.23
CA ARG A 173 -2.62 -21.71 -2.90
C ARG A 173 -4.15 -21.68 -2.87
N ARG A 174 -4.76 -21.03 -1.88
CA ARG A 174 -6.22 -20.88 -1.79
C ARG A 174 -6.74 -19.75 -2.68
N LYS A 175 -5.88 -18.79 -3.04
CA LYS A 175 -6.26 -17.60 -3.82
C LYS A 175 -5.95 -17.75 -5.30
N THR A 176 -4.89 -18.46 -5.67
CA THR A 176 -4.50 -18.65 -7.07
C THR A 176 -3.72 -19.96 -7.26
N GLN A 177 -3.51 -20.37 -8.51
CA GLN A 177 -2.59 -21.46 -8.83
C GLN A 177 -1.16 -20.99 -8.56
N VAL A 178 -0.53 -21.60 -7.56
CA VAL A 178 0.86 -21.34 -7.15
C VAL A 178 1.64 -22.63 -7.34
N ASP A 179 2.74 -22.55 -8.07
CA ASP A 179 3.65 -23.66 -8.27
C ASP A 179 4.25 -24.11 -6.93
N ILE A 180 4.34 -25.42 -6.72
CA ILE A 180 4.90 -26.00 -5.50
C ILE A 180 6.36 -25.60 -5.28
N LYS A 181 7.09 -25.21 -6.33
CA LYS A 181 8.44 -24.66 -6.24
C LYS A 181 8.53 -23.37 -5.42
N PHE A 182 7.42 -22.64 -5.24
CA PHE A 182 7.38 -21.43 -4.41
C PHE A 182 7.15 -21.73 -2.92
N ALA A 183 6.83 -22.98 -2.55
CA ALA A 183 6.69 -23.38 -1.15
C ALA A 183 7.94 -23.08 -0.28
N PRO A 184 9.18 -23.39 -0.71
CA PRO A 184 10.37 -23.00 0.05
C PRO A 184 10.61 -21.49 0.09
N LEU A 185 10.15 -20.74 -0.91
CA LEU A 185 10.34 -19.29 -0.99
C LEU A 185 9.35 -18.53 -0.12
N MET A 186 8.09 -18.95 -0.08
CA MET A 186 7.01 -18.31 0.70
C MET A 186 7.04 -18.70 2.18
N LYS A 187 8.24 -18.61 2.77
CA LYS A 187 8.53 -18.79 4.18
C LYS A 187 9.17 -17.50 4.69
N ASN A 188 8.72 -17.04 5.84
CA ASN A 188 9.39 -15.97 6.57
C ASN A 188 9.81 -16.51 7.95
N ILE A 189 10.41 -15.65 8.77
CA ILE A 189 10.95 -16.03 10.09
C ILE A 189 9.82 -16.17 11.14
N TYR A 190 8.55 -16.04 10.74
CA TYR A 190 7.40 -16.02 11.63
C TYR A 190 6.48 -17.25 11.45
N PRO A 191 5.67 -17.61 12.46
CA PRO A 191 5.74 -17.07 13.81
C PRO A 191 7.07 -17.53 14.44
N LEU A 192 7.66 -16.66 15.27
CA LEU A 192 8.76 -17.11 16.12
C LEU A 192 8.27 -18.36 16.86
N SER A 193 9.14 -19.37 16.97
CA SER A 193 8.85 -20.55 17.78
C SER A 193 8.34 -20.09 19.15
N GLU A 194 7.28 -20.73 19.67
CA GLU A 194 6.95 -20.60 21.11
C GLU A 194 8.16 -20.98 21.97
#